data_AF-A0A0C1KJV0-F1
#
_entry.id   AF-A0A0C1KJV0-F1
#
_cell.length_a   1.000
_cell.length_b   1.000
_cell.length_c   1.000
_cell.angle_alpha   90.00
_cell.angle_beta   90.00
_cell.angle_gamma   90.00
#
_symmetry.space_group_name_H-M   'P 1'
#
loop_
_entity.id
_entity.type
_entity.pdbx_description
1 polymer ?
#
loop_
_entity_poly.entity_id
_entity_poly.type
_entity_poly.pdbx_seq_one_letter_code
_entity_poly.pdbx_strand_id
1 'polypeptide(L)'
;MAARIRPTEPKPVQEIVMEIEYFDKTTETISLTYNLEELQRLVSSSFSTGASMNFSEARPPFTINPRWVKKVTYKVKGGDSM
;
A
#
# COMPACT_ATOMS: atom_id res chain seq x y z
N MET A 1 -20.75 -31.10 -0.55
CA MET A 1 -20.19 -29.74 -0.41
C MET A 1 -18.95 -29.67 -1.28
N ALA A 2 -18.97 -28.88 -2.36
CA ALA A 2 -17.77 -28.56 -3.13
C ALA A 2 -17.68 -27.04 -3.16
N ALA A 3 -16.76 -26.48 -2.37
CA ALA A 3 -16.44 -25.07 -2.49
C ALA A 3 -15.83 -24.87 -3.87
N ARG A 4 -16.58 -24.23 -4.78
CA ARG A 4 -16.07 -23.77 -6.06
C ARG A 4 -14.94 -22.79 -5.75
N ILE A 5 -13.69 -23.24 -5.86
CA ILE A 5 -12.54 -22.35 -5.97
C ILE A 5 -12.75 -21.65 -7.31
N ARG A 6 -13.44 -20.52 -7.30
CA ARG A 6 -13.37 -19.59 -8.42
C ARG A 6 -11.92 -19.16 -8.45
N PRO A 7 -11.18 -19.27 -9.57
CA PRO A 7 -9.95 -18.53 -9.68
C PRO A 7 -10.35 -17.08 -9.41
N THR A 8 -9.93 -16.53 -8.27
CA THR A 8 -10.12 -15.10 -8.01
C THR A 8 -9.34 -14.44 -9.12
N GLU A 9 -10.05 -13.85 -10.08
CA GLU A 9 -9.42 -13.06 -11.13
C GLU A 9 -8.38 -12.15 -10.45
N PRO A 10 -7.15 -12.07 -10.98
CA PRO A 10 -6.12 -11.25 -10.38
C PRO A 10 -6.68 -9.84 -10.22
N LYS A 11 -6.72 -9.35 -8.98
CA LYS A 11 -7.27 -8.02 -8.69
C LYS A 11 -6.52 -6.99 -9.54
N PRO A 12 -7.22 -5.97 -10.08
CA PRO A 12 -6.56 -4.97 -10.91
C PRO A 12 -5.45 -4.28 -10.12
N VAL A 13 -4.25 -4.25 -10.70
CA VAL A 13 -3.11 -3.50 -10.18
C VAL A 13 -2.99 -2.17 -10.92
N GLN A 14 -2.60 -1.14 -10.20
CA GLN A 14 -2.50 0.22 -10.74
C GLN A 14 -1.26 0.92 -10.17
N GLU A 15 -0.79 1.95 -10.87
CA GLU A 15 0.27 2.82 -10.34
C GLU A 15 -0.31 3.64 -9.17
N ILE A 16 0.27 3.45 -7.99
CA ILE A 16 -0.10 4.13 -6.76
C ILE A 16 1.11 4.92 -6.28
N VAL A 17 0.90 6.20 -6.05
CA VAL A 17 1.82 7.05 -5.30
C VAL A 17 1.34 7.08 -3.85
N MET A 18 2.13 6.49 -2.97
CA MET A 18 1.91 6.49 -1.53
C MET A 18 2.75 7.58 -0.89
N GLU A 19 2.09 8.48 -0.17
CA GLU A 19 2.71 9.57 0.58
C GLU A 19 2.60 9.24 2.08
N ILE A 20 3.75 9.15 2.74
CA ILE A 20 3.89 8.74 4.14
C ILE A 20 4.35 9.96 4.92
N GLU A 21 3.56 10.38 5.91
CA GLU A 21 3.92 11.41 6.87
C GLU A 21 4.33 10.75 8.18
N TYR A 22 5.53 11.07 8.67
CA TYR A 22 6.06 10.56 9.95
C TYR A 22 5.81 11.55 11.10
N PHE A 23 5.97 11.08 12.34
CA PHE A 23 5.79 11.92 13.54
C PHE A 23 6.79 13.09 13.64
N ASP A 24 7.98 12.94 13.05
CA ASP A 24 9.00 14.00 12.98
C ASP A 24 8.73 15.04 11.87
N LYS A 25 7.56 14.93 11.20
CA LYS A 25 7.12 15.76 10.08
C LYS A 25 7.89 15.53 8.78
N THR A 26 8.74 14.51 8.70
CA THR A 26 9.29 14.09 7.41
C THR A 26 8.18 13.46 6.56
N THR A 27 8.30 13.64 5.25
CA THR A 27 7.38 13.04 4.28
C THR A 27 8.20 12.25 3.26
N GLU A 28 7.78 11.01 3.03
CA GLU A 28 8.32 10.18 1.96
C GLU A 28 7.24 9.86 0.93
N THR A 29 7.61 9.89 -0.34
CA THR A 29 6.71 9.59 -1.43
C THR A 29 7.26 8.40 -2.20
N ILE A 30 6.49 7.32 -2.29
CA ILE A 30 6.88 6.14 -3.05
C ILE A 30 5.85 5.82 -4.13
N SER A 31 6.36 5.49 -5.31
CA SER A 31 5.55 4.94 -6.41
C SER A 31 5.68 3.42 -6.46
N LEU A 32 4.55 2.73 -6.50
CA LEU A 32 4.48 1.27 -6.65
C LEU A 32 3.29 0.87 -7.52
N THR A 33 3.41 -0.26 -8.21
CA THR A 33 2.29 -0.87 -8.95
C THR A 33 1.68 -1.94 -8.07
N TYR A 34 0.47 -1.71 -7.55
CA TYR A 34 -0.19 -2.62 -6.60
C TYR A 34 -1.71 -2.51 -6.70
N ASN A 35 -2.44 -3.47 -6.14
CA ASN A 35 -3.89 -3.33 -5.97
C ASN A 35 -4.20 -2.44 -4.75
N LEU A 36 -4.98 -1.37 -4.94
CA LEU A 36 -5.20 -0.37 -3.88
C LEU A 36 -5.83 -0.96 -2.60
N GLU A 37 -6.83 -1.84 -2.73
CA GLU A 37 -7.52 -2.44 -1.58
C GLU A 37 -6.60 -3.35 -0.77
N GLU A 38 -5.81 -4.19 -1.45
CA GLU A 38 -4.83 -5.05 -0.79
C GLU A 38 -3.73 -4.22 -0.12
N LEU A 39 -3.26 -3.14 -0.77
CA LEU A 39 -2.29 -2.22 -0.16
C LEU A 39 -2.84 -1.60 1.13
N GLN A 40 -4.06 -1.06 1.09
CA GLN A 40 -4.72 -0.48 2.26
C GLN A 40 -4.89 -1.49 3.39
N ARG A 41 -5.25 -2.75 3.06
CA ARG A 41 -5.37 -3.83 4.03
C ARG A 41 -4.03 -4.20 4.67
N LEU A 42 -2.97 -4.31 3.87
CA LEU A 42 -1.61 -4.59 4.36
C LEU A 42 -1.13 -3.50 5.30
N VAL A 43 -1.29 -2.23 4.90
CA VAL A 43 -0.93 -1.07 5.73
C VAL A 43 -1.74 -1.09 7.03
N SER A 44 -3.07 -1.25 6.97
CA SER A 44 -3.91 -1.28 8.16
C SER A 44 -3.53 -2.42 9.13
N SER A 45 -3.18 -3.59 8.60
CA SER A 45 -2.72 -4.74 9.39
C SER A 45 -1.35 -4.47 10.05
N SER A 46 -0.43 -3.85 9.33
CA SER A 46 0.88 -3.45 9.85
C SER A 46 0.74 -2.42 10.98
N PHE A 47 -0.12 -1.41 10.84
CA PHE A 47 -0.39 -0.46 11.92
C PHE A 47 -0.99 -1.12 13.16
N SER A 48 -1.85 -2.13 12.98
CA SER A 48 -2.47 -2.86 14.09
C SER A 48 -1.48 -3.77 14.83
N THR A 49 -0.53 -4.37 14.11
CA THR A 49 0.44 -5.34 14.66
C THR A 49 1.77 -4.70 15.06
N GLY A 50 2.06 -3.49 14.57
CA GLY A 50 3.35 -2.83 14.69
C GLY A 50 4.47 -3.48 13.88
N ALA A 51 4.14 -4.42 12.98
CA ALA A 51 5.11 -5.10 12.13
C ALA A 51 5.56 -4.19 10.98
N SER A 52 6.85 -4.18 10.67
CA SER A 52 7.37 -3.40 9.54
C SER A 52 6.94 -4.01 8.21
N MET A 53 6.73 -3.16 7.20
CA MET A 53 6.41 -3.57 5.84
C MET A 53 7.60 -3.32 4.94
N ASN A 54 7.93 -4.30 4.09
CA ASN A 54 8.95 -4.15 3.06
C ASN A 54 8.30 -4.19 1.68
N PHE A 55 8.63 -3.19 0.86
CA PHE A 55 8.15 -3.05 -0.50
C PHE A 55 9.34 -3.12 -1.45
N SER A 56 9.83 -4.34 -1.69
CA SER A 56 10.97 -4.60 -2.57
C SER A 56 10.69 -4.28 -4.05
N GLU A 57 9.42 -4.30 -4.47
CA GLU A 57 9.00 -4.05 -5.85
C GLU A 57 8.91 -2.55 -6.19
N ALA A 58 8.92 -1.69 -5.17
CA ALA A 58 8.92 -0.25 -5.37
C ALA A 58 10.25 0.24 -5.94
N ARG A 59 10.22 1.42 -6.57
CA ARG A 59 11.40 2.02 -7.20
C ARG A 59 11.62 3.45 -6.68
N PRO A 60 12.59 3.67 -5.77
CA PRO A 60 13.46 2.67 -5.13
C PRO A 60 12.72 1.76 -4.13
N PRO A 61 13.29 0.59 -3.76
CA PRO A 61 12.77 -0.24 -2.68
C PRO A 61 12.74 0.51 -1.36
N PHE A 62 11.74 0.24 -0.52
CA PHE A 62 11.61 0.91 0.78
C PHE A 62 11.01 0.00 1.85
N THR A 63 11.22 0.38 3.11
CA THR A 63 10.64 -0.29 4.28
C THR A 63 9.98 0.73 5.17
N ILE A 64 8.74 0.45 5.59
CA ILE A 64 7.99 1.30 6.50
C ILE A 64 7.97 0.63 7.87
N ASN A 65 8.34 1.38 8.90
CA ASN A 65 8.03 1.01 10.28
C ASN A 65 6.77 1.79 10.73
N PRO A 66 5.61 1.14 10.90
CA PRO A 66 4.35 1.83 11.19
C PRO A 66 4.38 2.60 12.52
N ARG A 67 5.29 2.25 13.45
CA ARG A 67 5.43 2.94 14.75
C ARG A 67 5.82 4.41 14.62
N TRP A 68 6.48 4.78 13.53
CA TRP A 68 6.93 6.15 13.26
C TRP A 68 6.00 6.91 12.32
N VAL A 69 5.06 6.21 11.69
CA VAL A 69 4.16 6.80 10.71
C VAL A 69 2.98 7.44 11.40
N LYS A 70 2.73 8.70 11.05
CA LYS A 70 1.59 9.48 11.50
C LYS A 70 0.40 9.34 10.56
N LYS A 71 0.64 9.35 9.24
CA LYS A 71 -0.41 9.26 8.22
C LYS A 71 0.12 8.62 6.93
N VAL A 72 -0.74 7.88 6.25
CA VAL A 72 -0.49 7.39 4.88
C VAL A 72 -1.61 7.90 3.97
N THR A 73 -1.23 8.42 2.81
CA THR A 73 -2.15 8.89 1.77
C THR A 73 -1.85 8.15 0.47
N TYR A 74 -2.89 7.74 -0.25
CA TYR A 74 -2.76 7.02 -1.53
C TYR A 74 -3.27 7.90 -2.66
N LYS A 75 -2.49 8.03 -3.73
CA LYS A 75 -2.85 8.73 -4.96
C LYS A 75 -2.74 7.74 -6.11
N VAL A 76 -3.83 7.47 -6.80
CA VAL A 76 -3.85 6.56 -7.96
C VAL A 76 -3.49 7.36 -9.20
N LYS A 77 -2.44 6.95 -9.90
CA LYS A 77 -2.03 7.59 -11.14
C LYS A 77 -2.87 7.00 -12.27
N GLY A 78 -3.76 7.80 -12.85
CA GLY A 78 -4.71 7.38 -13.89
C GLY A 78 -6.18 7.28 -13.45
N GLY A 79 -6.50 7.67 -12.22
CA GLY A 79 -7.88 7.80 -11.74
C GLY A 79 -8.36 9.24 -11.74
N ASP A 80 -8.31 9.91 -12.89
CA ASP A 80 -9.06 11.15 -13.11
C ASP A 80 -9.85 11.00 -14.42
N SER A 81 -11.11 11.42 -14.39
CA SER A 81 -12.15 11.32 -15.42
C SER A 81 -12.97 10.01 -15.48
N MET A 82 -13.94 9.90 -14.57
CA MET A 82 -15.36 9.96 -14.96
C MET A 82 -16.22 10.54 -13.84
#